data_AF-L8LW57-F1
#
_entry.id   AF-L8LW57-F1
#
_cell.length_a   1.000
_cell.length_b   1.000
_cell.length_c   1.000
_cell.angle_alpha   90.00
_cell.angle_beta   90.00
_cell.angle_gamma   90.00
#
_symmetry.space_group_name_H-M   'P 1'
#
loop_
_entity.id
_entity.type
_entity.pdbx_description
1 polymer ?
#
loop_
_entity_poly.entity_id
_entity_poly.type
_entity_poly.pdbx_seq_one_letter_code
_entity_poly.pdbx_strand_id
1 'polypeptide(L)'
;MPDHKLIKWEPIEDLPDNFYIYEFTEKSDILTLIFKSKEKSFNFKIVFNGYFTYRNTKYNSLLENNLNLPRQCGLFILENSPYLKWFHYVSFDTCKNNKIKHYIIKATNNVVEILDCDTPTIELKED
;
A
#
# COMPACT_ATOMS: atom_id res chain seq x y z
N MET A 1 16.07 12.90 -11.72
CA MET A 1 14.81 12.50 -11.07
C MET A 1 15.19 11.85 -9.74
N PRO A 2 14.38 11.91 -8.66
CA PRO A 2 14.74 11.15 -7.47
C PRO A 2 14.67 9.66 -7.83
N ASP A 3 15.77 8.94 -7.60
CA ASP A 3 15.94 7.50 -7.83
C ASP A 3 15.10 6.70 -6.82
N HIS A 4 13.78 6.82 -6.94
CA HIS A 4 12.87 5.95 -6.22
C HIS A 4 13.00 4.53 -6.77
N LYS A 5 13.02 3.56 -5.87
CA LYS A 5 13.12 2.15 -6.24
C LYS A 5 11.88 1.43 -5.73
N LEU A 6 11.09 0.93 -6.67
CA LEU A 6 9.93 0.12 -6.39
C LEU A 6 10.36 -1.34 -6.23
N ILE A 7 10.08 -1.93 -5.08
CA ILE A 7 10.40 -3.32 -4.77
C ILE A 7 9.08 -4.07 -4.64
N LYS A 8 8.90 -5.16 -5.38
CA LYS A 8 7.72 -6.01 -5.21
C LYS A 8 7.77 -6.66 -3.82
N TRP A 9 6.67 -6.56 -3.10
CA TRP A 9 6.50 -7.19 -1.80
C TRP A 9 5.52 -8.35 -1.98
N GLU A 10 6.00 -9.57 -1.76
CA GLU A 10 5.26 -10.80 -2.09
C GLU A 10 4.93 -11.60 -0.82
N PRO A 11 4.08 -11.08 0.07
CA PRO A 11 3.71 -11.76 1.30
C PRO A 11 2.60 -12.81 1.10
N ILE A 12 2.06 -12.90 -0.10
CA ILE A 12 0.97 -13.80 -0.51
C ILE A 12 1.48 -14.59 -1.71
N GLU A 13 1.51 -15.91 -1.60
CA GLU A 13 1.80 -16.82 -2.71
C GLU A 13 0.64 -16.79 -3.73
N ASP A 14 0.97 -16.85 -5.02
CA ASP A 14 0.01 -16.86 -6.13
C ASP A 14 -1.04 -15.71 -6.12
N LEU A 15 -0.65 -14.55 -5.60
CA LEU A 15 -1.48 -13.34 -5.61
C LEU A 15 -1.98 -13.05 -7.04
N PRO A 16 -3.30 -12.96 -7.27
CA PRO A 16 -3.84 -12.63 -8.58
C PRO A 16 -3.34 -11.28 -9.08
N ASP A 17 -3.15 -11.13 -10.38
CA ASP A 17 -2.73 -9.86 -10.99
C ASP A 17 -3.90 -8.85 -11.17
N ASN A 18 -5.10 -9.24 -10.72
CA ASN A 18 -6.37 -8.54 -10.92
C ASN A 18 -7.29 -8.56 -9.68
N PHE A 19 -6.91 -7.85 -8.63
CA PHE A 19 -7.78 -7.63 -7.46
C PHE A 19 -8.25 -6.19 -7.35
N TYR A 20 -9.34 -5.98 -6.63
CA TYR A 20 -9.87 -4.66 -6.29
C TYR A 20 -10.06 -4.53 -4.79
N ILE A 21 -9.97 -3.30 -4.28
CA ILE A 21 -10.34 -3.00 -2.90
C ILE A 21 -11.87 -3.06 -2.83
N TYR A 22 -12.38 -4.02 -2.07
CA TYR A 22 -13.81 -4.21 -1.82
C TYR A 22 -14.27 -3.36 -0.63
N GLU A 23 -13.51 -3.37 0.47
CA GLU A 23 -13.75 -2.53 1.63
C GLU A 23 -12.45 -1.86 2.09
N PHE A 24 -12.60 -0.62 2.56
CA PHE A 24 -11.55 0.19 3.13
C PHE A 24 -12.11 0.82 4.40
N THR A 25 -11.55 0.51 5.57
CA THR A 25 -12.07 0.98 6.85
C THR A 25 -10.95 1.45 7.75
N GLU A 26 -11.12 2.63 8.34
CA GLU A 26 -10.25 3.21 9.35
C GLU A 26 -11.03 3.30 10.66
N LYS A 27 -10.54 2.63 11.72
CA LYS A 27 -11.13 2.68 13.05
C LYS A 27 -10.06 2.49 14.11
N SER A 28 -9.97 3.42 15.06
CA SER A 28 -9.08 3.32 16.22
C SER A 28 -7.62 3.03 15.82
N ASP A 29 -7.08 3.82 14.88
CA ASP A 29 -5.71 3.70 14.34
C ASP A 29 -5.41 2.37 13.63
N ILE A 30 -6.46 1.60 13.32
CA ILE A 30 -6.39 0.38 12.51
C ILE A 30 -6.97 0.70 11.13
N LEU A 31 -6.13 0.54 10.12
CA LEU A 31 -6.52 0.60 8.72
C LEU A 31 -6.67 -0.82 8.18
N THR A 32 -7.89 -1.17 7.78
CA THR A 32 -8.22 -2.49 7.20
C THR A 32 -8.62 -2.32 5.74
N LEU A 33 -7.96 -3.09 4.88
CA LEU A 33 -8.28 -3.20 3.46
C LEU A 33 -8.69 -4.64 3.17
N ILE A 34 -9.88 -4.83 2.59
CA ILE A 34 -10.36 -6.13 2.12
C ILE A 34 -10.37 -6.12 0.60
N PHE A 35 -9.78 -7.15 0.01
CA PHE A 35 -9.62 -7.31 -1.41
C PHE A 35 -10.37 -8.53 -1.91
N LYS A 36 -10.85 -8.44 -3.15
CA LYS A 36 -11.43 -9.56 -3.88
C LYS A 36 -10.82 -9.62 -5.28
N SER A 37 -10.68 -10.84 -5.80
CA SER A 37 -10.44 -11.06 -7.23
C SER A 37 -11.77 -11.35 -7.95
N LYS A 38 -11.88 -10.97 -9.21
CA LYS A 38 -13.04 -11.31 -10.05
C LYS A 38 -12.96 -12.72 -10.65
N GLU A 39 -11.74 -13.23 -10.82
CA GLU A 39 -11.49 -14.46 -11.59
C GLU A 39 -11.27 -15.68 -10.70
N LYS A 40 -10.90 -15.46 -9.43
CA LYS A 40 -10.70 -16.49 -8.42
C LYS A 40 -11.55 -16.16 -7.20
N SER A 41 -12.06 -17.18 -6.50
CA SER A 41 -12.53 -17.07 -5.11
C SER A 41 -11.34 -16.79 -4.19
N PHE A 42 -10.67 -15.67 -4.43
CA PHE A 42 -9.46 -15.25 -3.76
C PHE A 42 -9.73 -13.92 -3.09
N ASN A 43 -9.89 -13.98 -1.78
CA ASN A 43 -10.09 -12.83 -0.94
C ASN A 43 -8.97 -12.76 0.07
N PHE A 44 -8.49 -11.56 0.32
CA PHE A 44 -7.49 -11.34 1.34
C PHE A 44 -7.73 -10.01 2.02
N LYS A 45 -7.16 -9.88 3.21
CA LYS A 45 -7.25 -8.70 4.04
C LYS A 45 -5.85 -8.29 4.44
N ILE A 46 -5.58 -6.99 4.38
CA ILE A 46 -4.36 -6.39 4.91
C ILE A 46 -4.77 -5.44 6.04
N VAL A 47 -4.11 -5.57 7.19
CA VAL A 47 -4.36 -4.76 8.38
C VAL A 47 -3.08 -4.04 8.77
N PHE A 48 -3.15 -2.72 8.79
CA PHE A 48 -2.14 -1.85 9.36
C PHE A 48 -2.62 -1.39 10.73
N ASN A 49 -1.79 -1.56 11.75
CA ASN A 49 -2.09 -1.18 13.13
C ASN A 49 -0.97 -0.26 13.62
N GLY A 50 -1.25 1.04 13.70
CA GLY A 50 -0.22 2.04 14.00
C GLY A 50 0.44 2.68 12.78
N TYR A 51 -0.23 2.69 11.62
CA TYR A 51 0.22 3.47 10.47
C TYR A 51 0.30 4.96 10.82
N PHE A 52 1.25 5.68 10.21
CA PHE A 52 1.38 7.13 10.42
C PHE A 52 0.43 7.93 9.54
N THR A 53 0.31 7.54 8.28
CA THR A 53 -0.53 8.22 7.29
C THR A 53 -0.76 7.31 6.08
N TYR A 54 -1.85 7.56 5.36
CA TYR A 54 -2.13 6.92 4.08
C TYR A 54 -2.69 7.91 3.05
N ARG A 55 -2.63 7.54 1.78
CA ARG A 55 -3.34 8.17 0.67
C ARG A 55 -4.04 7.12 -0.15
N ASN A 56 -5.31 7.34 -0.45
CA ASN A 56 -6.09 6.48 -1.35
C ASN A 56 -6.44 7.26 -2.62
N THR A 57 -5.87 6.83 -3.74
CA THR A 57 -6.03 7.51 -5.03
C THR A 57 -6.77 6.61 -6.01
N LYS A 58 -7.83 7.11 -6.66
CA LYS A 58 -8.54 6.34 -7.70
C LYS A 58 -7.68 6.16 -8.95
N TYR A 59 -7.88 5.04 -9.64
CA TYR A 59 -7.21 4.69 -10.90
C TYR A 59 -7.39 5.80 -11.97
N ASN A 60 -6.35 6.02 -12.80
CA ASN A 60 -6.14 7.18 -13.72
C ASN A 60 -5.50 8.45 -13.11
N SER A 61 -4.75 8.33 -12.02
CA SER A 61 -4.04 9.48 -11.44
C SER A 61 -2.62 9.62 -11.99
N LEU A 62 -2.10 10.86 -11.98
CA LEU A 62 -0.69 11.19 -12.28
C LEU A 62 0.31 10.37 -11.44
N LEU A 63 -0.12 9.79 -10.31
CA LEU A 63 0.71 9.01 -9.39
C LEU A 63 1.31 7.76 -10.04
N GLU A 64 0.53 7.03 -10.86
CA GLU A 64 1.01 5.80 -11.51
C GLU A 64 2.16 6.08 -12.46
N ASN A 65 2.08 7.20 -13.19
CA ASN A 65 3.12 7.63 -14.12
C ASN A 65 4.35 8.16 -13.38
N ASN A 66 4.17 8.86 -12.26
CA ASN A 66 5.29 9.43 -11.50
C ASN A 66 6.12 8.37 -10.76
N LEU A 67 5.50 7.26 -10.37
CA LEU A 67 6.14 6.15 -9.65
C LEU A 67 6.48 4.96 -10.56
N ASN A 68 6.24 5.06 -11.87
CA ASN A 68 6.43 3.98 -12.84
C ASN A 68 5.80 2.65 -12.38
N LEU A 69 4.59 2.70 -11.82
CA LEU A 69 3.94 1.50 -11.30
C LEU A 69 3.64 0.51 -12.44
N PRO A 70 3.79 -0.81 -12.21
CA PRO A 70 3.43 -1.81 -13.20
C PRO A 70 1.95 -1.72 -13.60
N ARG A 71 1.62 -2.08 -14.84
CA ARG A 71 0.21 -2.13 -15.29
C ARG A 71 -0.65 -3.12 -14.49
N GLN A 72 -0.06 -4.22 -14.05
CA GLN A 72 -0.74 -5.25 -13.24
C GLN A 72 -0.94 -4.80 -11.79
N CYS A 73 -1.86 -5.44 -11.06
CA CYS A 73 -2.00 -5.23 -9.63
C CYS A 73 -0.79 -5.80 -8.88
N GLY A 74 -0.56 -5.31 -7.67
CA GLY A 74 0.50 -5.82 -6.83
C GLY A 74 0.68 -5.04 -5.53
N LEU A 75 1.52 -5.61 -4.67
CA LEU A 75 1.94 -5.01 -3.41
C LEU A 75 3.43 -4.67 -3.54
N PHE A 76 3.80 -3.48 -3.08
CA PHE A 76 5.14 -2.96 -3.27
C PHE A 76 5.62 -2.19 -2.04
N ILE A 77 6.94 -2.06 -1.93
CA ILE A 77 7.61 -1.14 -1.03
C ILE A 77 8.38 -0.14 -1.88
N LEU A 78 8.25 1.16 -1.57
CA LEU A 78 8.96 2.23 -2.27
C LEU A 78 10.13 2.74 -1.42
N GLU A 79 11.34 2.50 -1.89
CA GLU A 79 12.55 3.13 -1.34
C GLU A 79 12.74 4.54 -1.91
N ASN A 80 13.43 5.39 -1.15
CA ASN A 80 13.63 6.81 -1.47
C ASN A 80 12.31 7.58 -1.68
N SER A 81 11.27 7.18 -0.94
CA SER A 81 9.90 7.68 -1.05
C SER A 81 9.79 9.22 -0.91
N PRO A 82 9.30 9.94 -1.94
CA PRO A 82 8.96 11.35 -1.83
C PRO A 82 7.87 11.61 -0.80
N TYR A 83 6.93 10.67 -0.64
CA TYR A 83 5.87 10.76 0.36
C TYR A 83 6.44 10.68 1.78
N LEU A 84 7.40 9.80 2.02
CA LEU A 84 8.11 9.72 3.32
C LEU A 84 8.92 10.99 3.59
N LYS A 85 9.60 11.54 2.59
CA LYS A 85 10.32 12.83 2.73
C LYS A 85 9.37 13.97 3.11
N TRP A 86 8.22 14.04 2.43
CA TRP A 86 7.16 15.00 2.78
C TRP A 86 6.66 14.78 4.21
N PHE A 87 6.44 13.53 4.62
CA PHE A 87 5.96 13.20 5.97
C PHE A 87 6.97 13.65 7.04
N HIS A 88 8.26 13.37 6.85
CA HIS A 88 9.32 13.84 7.75
C HIS A 88 9.35 15.38 7.86
N TYR A 89 9.20 16.08 6.74
CA TYR A 89 9.14 17.54 6.74
C TYR A 89 7.95 18.07 7.56
N VAL A 90 6.74 17.57 7.34
CA VAL A 90 5.54 18.06 8.04
C VAL A 90 5.46 17.61 9.50
N SER A 91 6.14 16.51 9.86
CA SER A 91 6.24 16.01 11.23
C SER A 91 7.43 16.59 12.00
N PHE A 92 8.15 17.56 11.43
CA PHE A 92 9.37 18.16 12.01
C PHE A 92 10.39 17.10 12.45
N ASP A 93 10.57 16.06 11.65
CA ASP A 93 11.51 14.96 11.89
C ASP A 93 11.27 14.17 13.20
N THR A 94 10.12 14.32 13.87
CA THR A 94 9.84 13.63 15.15
C THR A 94 9.86 12.10 15.04
N CYS A 95 9.62 11.55 13.84
CA CYS A 95 9.67 10.12 13.56
C CYS A 95 10.89 9.68 12.72
N LYS A 96 11.92 10.52 12.57
CA LYS A 96 13.07 10.26 11.68
C LYS A 96 13.91 9.04 12.04
N ASN A 97 13.93 8.67 13.33
CA ASN A 97 14.64 7.48 13.80
C ASN A 97 13.84 6.18 13.59
N ASN A 98 12.58 6.29 13.20
CA ASN A 98 11.73 5.14 12.99
C ASN A 98 12.03 4.51 11.62
N LYS A 99 12.01 3.18 11.54
CA LYS A 99 12.23 2.45 10.27
C LYS A 99 10.95 2.43 9.43
N ILE A 100 10.45 3.61 9.08
CA ILE A 100 9.20 3.77 8.32
C ILE A 100 9.38 3.22 6.90
N LYS A 101 8.52 2.29 6.53
CA LYS A 101 8.38 1.76 5.18
C LYS A 101 7.23 2.47 4.48
N HIS A 102 7.38 2.64 3.17
CA HIS A 102 6.31 3.12 2.31
C HIS A 102 5.72 1.95 1.53
N TYR A 103 4.57 1.47 1.96
CA TYR A 103 3.81 0.43 1.27
C TYR A 103 2.97 1.06 0.17
N ILE A 104 2.97 0.43 -1.01
CA ILE A 104 2.10 0.78 -2.13
C ILE A 104 1.29 -0.46 -2.48
N ILE A 105 -0.03 -0.32 -2.44
CA ILE A 105 -1.00 -1.32 -2.84
C ILE A 105 -1.63 -0.83 -4.13
N LYS A 106 -1.27 -1.43 -5.25
CA LYS A 106 -1.90 -1.15 -6.54
C LYS A 106 -2.98 -2.19 -6.81
N ALA A 107 -4.23 -1.76 -6.70
CA ALA A 107 -5.41 -2.52 -7.10
C ALA A 107 -5.99 -1.96 -8.39
N THR A 108 -6.91 -2.68 -9.01
CA THR A 108 -7.56 -2.26 -10.28
C THR A 108 -8.34 -0.94 -10.15
N ASN A 109 -8.91 -0.64 -9.00
CA ASN A 109 -9.72 0.56 -8.77
C ASN A 109 -8.94 1.72 -8.13
N ASN A 110 -7.86 1.41 -7.41
CA ASN A 110 -7.20 2.34 -6.52
C ASN A 110 -5.71 2.02 -6.35
N VAL A 111 -4.90 3.04 -6.12
CA VAL A 111 -3.57 2.93 -5.55
C VAL A 111 -3.62 3.48 -4.13
N VAL A 112 -3.20 2.67 -3.15
CA VAL A 112 -3.10 3.09 -1.75
C VAL A 112 -1.64 3.13 -1.35
N GLU A 113 -1.20 4.29 -0.86
CA GLU A 113 0.11 4.52 -0.27
C GLU A 113 -0.05 4.56 1.26
N ILE A 114 0.75 3.80 2.01
CA ILE A 114 0.71 3.76 3.49
C ILE A 114 2.14 3.91 4.03
N LEU A 115 2.32 4.76 5.04
CA LEU A 115 3.55 4.86 5.82
C LEU A 115 3.38 4.16 7.15
N ASP A 116 4.20 3.15 7.43
CA ASP A 116 4.15 2.36 8.66
C ASP A 116 5.56 1.83 9.02
N CYS A 117 5.85 1.65 10.30
CA CYS A 117 7.06 0.97 10.75
C CYS A 117 6.89 -0.53 10.82
N ASP A 118 5.67 -0.97 11.12
CA ASP A 118 5.37 -2.36 11.34
C ASP A 118 5.06 -3.04 10.00
N THR A 119 5.25 -4.36 9.99
CA THR A 119 4.79 -5.18 8.87
C THR A 119 3.30 -5.41 9.07
N PRO A 120 2.43 -5.06 8.12
CA PRO A 120 1.01 -5.28 8.28
C PRO A 120 0.67 -6.77 8.35
N THR A 121 -0.43 -7.08 9.04
CA THR A 121 -0.96 -8.45 9.09
C THR A 121 -1.71 -8.75 7.81
N ILE A 122 -1.53 -9.97 7.30
CA ILE A 122 -2.24 -10.46 6.13
C ILE A 122 -3.04 -11.71 6.49
N GLU A 123 -4.31 -11.70 6.11
CA GLU A 123 -5.23 -12.82 6.31
C GLU A 123 -5.80 -13.22 4.96
N LEU A 124 -5.57 -14.48 4.56
CA LEU A 124 -6.33 -15.09 3.46
C LEU A 124 -7.73 -15.39 3.97
N LYS A 125 -8.74 -15.07 3.16
CA LYS A 125 -10.12 -15.43 3.43
C LYS A 125 -10.57 -16.44 2.39
N GLU A 126 -10.96 -17.61 2.86
CA GLU A 126 -11.76 -18.54 2.08
C GLU A 126 -13.20 -18.02 2.04
N ASP A 127 -13.84 -18.13 0.87
CA ASP A 127 -15.27 -17.83 0.67
C ASP A 127 -16.16 -18.88 1.34
#